data_AF-A0A8J6KP87-F1
#
_entry.id   AF-A0A8J6KP87-F1
#
_cell.length_a   1.000
_cell.length_b   1.000
_cell.length_c   1.000
_cell.angle_alpha   90.00
_cell.angle_beta   90.00
_cell.angle_gamma   90.00
#
_symmetry.space_group_name_H-M   'P 1'
#
loop_
_entity.id
_entity.type
_entity.pdbx_description
1 polymer ?
#
loop_
_entity_poly.entity_id
_entity_poly.type
_entity_poly.pdbx_seq_one_letter_code
_entity_poly.pdbx_strand_id
1 'polypeptide(L)'
;MLCSMEHPGQFFAEAQRLREQKLLLDEEVSVGGQVYGVHRVILAAISSLFQGRLRGGGGQQLRFSLDVTRRGWEAAMTFAYEGVLGPASQGEVLAAAEALGAPRVKNAARVRSEGHGKASEDEEKLSQAEELRENLHSIERLYREGVGCDLELEAEGYLLRGEGLGATAKNACLRVLFVLRC
;
A
#
# COMPACT_ATOMS: atom_id res chain seq x y z
N MET A 1 24.32 -0.59 -0.96
CA MET A 1 24.80 -0.14 -2.28
C MET A 1 23.71 -0.50 -3.28
N LEU A 2 23.14 0.52 -3.94
CA LEU A 2 22.20 0.48 -5.08
C LEU A 2 20.82 -0.19 -4.88
N CYS A 3 19.87 0.52 -4.26
CA CYS A 3 18.46 0.33 -4.64
C CYS A 3 18.29 0.92 -6.05
N SER A 4 18.34 0.07 -7.07
CA SER A 4 18.00 0.45 -8.46
C SER A 4 16.66 1.20 -8.48
N MET A 5 16.53 2.25 -9.30
CA MET A 5 15.24 2.91 -9.54
C MET A 5 14.18 1.95 -10.11
N GLU A 6 14.60 0.81 -10.66
CA GLU A 6 13.71 -0.22 -11.20
C GLU A 6 13.09 -1.09 -10.09
N HIS A 7 13.72 -1.15 -8.90
CA HIS A 7 13.29 -2.03 -7.81
C HIS A 7 11.90 -1.67 -7.25
N PRO A 8 11.55 -0.40 -6.98
CA PRO A 8 10.19 -0.05 -6.57
C PRO A 8 9.15 -0.34 -7.65
N GLY A 9 9.43 0.03 -8.91
CA GLY A 9 8.50 -0.18 -10.02
C GLY A 9 8.15 -1.66 -10.22
N GLN A 10 9.15 -2.53 -10.24
CA GLN A 10 8.96 -3.98 -10.38
C GLN A 10 8.21 -4.58 -9.19
N PHE A 11 8.58 -4.18 -7.97
CA PHE A 11 7.91 -4.63 -6.74
C PHE A 11 6.40 -4.36 -6.80
N PHE A 12 6.03 -3.13 -7.15
CA PHE A 12 4.63 -2.71 -7.18
C PHE A 12 3.85 -3.27 -8.38
N ALA A 13 4.50 -3.43 -9.54
CA ALA A 13 3.91 -4.11 -10.68
C ALA A 13 3.54 -5.58 -10.35
N GLU A 14 4.43 -6.28 -9.66
CA GLU A 14 4.17 -7.66 -9.25
C GLU A 14 3.14 -7.72 -8.10
N ALA A 15 3.16 -6.79 -7.15
CA ALA A 15 2.11 -6.67 -6.14
C ALA A 15 0.72 -6.44 -6.78
N GLN A 16 0.65 -5.64 -7.84
CA GLN A 16 -0.59 -5.43 -8.60
C GLN A 16 -1.01 -6.73 -9.30
N ARG A 17 -0.08 -7.43 -9.97
CA ARG A 17 -0.36 -8.73 -10.62
C ARG A 17 -0.93 -9.75 -9.64
N LEU A 18 -0.35 -9.86 -8.45
CA LEU A 18 -0.84 -10.76 -7.38
C LEU A 18 -2.25 -10.37 -6.92
N ARG A 19 -2.52 -9.06 -6.78
CA ARG A 19 -3.85 -8.57 -6.42
C ARG A 19 -4.89 -8.93 -7.47
N GLU A 20 -4.57 -8.74 -8.76
CA GLU A 20 -5.46 -9.09 -9.88
C GLU A 20 -5.77 -10.60 -9.91
N GLN A 21 -4.80 -11.43 -9.53
CA GLN A 21 -4.96 -12.88 -9.40
C GLN A 21 -5.60 -13.31 -8.07
N LYS A 22 -5.97 -12.35 -7.21
CA LYS A 22 -6.55 -12.57 -5.88
C LYS A 22 -5.64 -13.41 -4.97
N LEU A 23 -4.34 -13.28 -5.13
CA LEU A 23 -3.33 -13.96 -4.33
C LEU A 23 -2.87 -13.07 -3.18
N LEU A 24 -2.59 -13.68 -2.02
CA LEU A 24 -2.01 -13.04 -0.84
C LEU A 24 -2.81 -11.86 -0.25
N LEU A 25 -4.06 -11.69 -0.66
CA LEU A 25 -4.98 -10.71 -0.11
C LEU A 25 -5.27 -11.03 1.36
N ASP A 26 -5.16 -10.03 2.24
CA ASP A 26 -5.30 -10.21 3.68
C ASP A 26 -6.30 -9.25 4.32
N GLU A 27 -7.01 -8.48 3.50
CA GLU A 27 -8.04 -7.55 3.94
C GLU A 27 -9.11 -7.40 2.85
N GLU A 28 -10.38 -7.32 3.27
CA GLU A 28 -11.52 -6.98 2.42
C GLU A 28 -12.11 -5.63 2.81
N VAL A 29 -12.36 -4.77 1.82
CA VAL A 29 -12.91 -3.43 2.05
C VAL A 29 -14.19 -3.27 1.26
N SER A 30 -15.29 -2.93 1.93
CA SER A 30 -16.56 -2.63 1.28
C SER A 30 -16.66 -1.13 0.98
N VAL A 31 -16.87 -0.77 -0.28
CA VAL A 31 -17.02 0.62 -0.75
C VAL A 31 -18.18 0.69 -1.73
N GLY A 32 -19.21 1.46 -1.40
CA GLY A 32 -20.40 1.62 -2.25
C GLY A 32 -21.05 0.29 -2.64
N GLY A 33 -21.10 -0.67 -1.71
CA GLY A 33 -21.67 -2.01 -1.93
C GLY A 33 -20.76 -3.01 -2.66
N GLN A 34 -19.60 -2.59 -3.17
CA GLN A 34 -18.60 -3.48 -3.77
C GLN A 34 -17.56 -3.89 -2.72
N VAL A 35 -17.13 -5.16 -2.74
CA VAL A 35 -16.02 -5.64 -1.90
C VAL A 35 -14.74 -5.70 -2.73
N TYR A 36 -13.66 -5.15 -2.17
CA TYR A 36 -12.33 -5.12 -2.74
C TYR A 36 -11.36 -5.90 -1.85
N GLY A 37 -10.71 -6.91 -2.40
CA GLY A 37 -9.59 -7.57 -1.74
C GLY A 37 -8.30 -6.81 -1.98
N VAL A 38 -7.52 -6.60 -0.92
CA VAL A 38 -6.29 -5.78 -0.96
C VAL A 38 -5.16 -6.39 -0.12
N HIS A 39 -3.94 -5.94 -0.41
CA HIS A 39 -2.79 -6.14 0.47
C HIS A 39 -2.77 -5.00 1.49
N ARG A 40 -3.05 -5.32 2.75
CA ARG A 40 -3.13 -4.34 3.84
C ARG A 40 -1.83 -3.55 4.02
N VAL A 41 -0.69 -4.21 3.84
CA VAL A 41 0.64 -3.60 3.90
C VAL A 41 0.84 -2.52 2.82
N ILE A 42 0.33 -2.77 1.60
CA ILE A 42 0.43 -1.81 0.50
C ILE A 42 -0.39 -0.55 0.81
N LEU A 43 -1.59 -0.71 1.36
CA LEU A 43 -2.40 0.45 1.76
C LEU A 43 -1.84 1.17 2.99
N ALA A 44 -1.27 0.45 3.96
CA ALA A 44 -0.63 1.06 5.12
C ALA A 44 0.57 1.94 4.77
N ALA A 45 1.20 1.72 3.62
CA ALA A 45 2.27 2.59 3.10
C ALA A 45 1.79 4.04 2.89
N ILE A 46 0.49 4.22 2.60
CA ILE A 46 -0.08 5.53 2.29
C ILE A 46 -1.14 5.99 3.30
N SER A 47 -1.61 5.12 4.19
CA SER A 47 -2.80 5.35 5.03
C SER A 47 -2.56 5.03 6.50
N SER A 48 -2.79 6.03 7.36
CA SER A 48 -2.73 5.84 8.82
C SER A 48 -3.83 4.91 9.34
N LEU A 49 -5.01 4.89 8.67
CA LEU A 49 -6.07 3.93 8.97
C LEU A 49 -5.54 2.50 8.85
N PHE A 50 -4.94 2.14 7.72
CA PHE A 50 -4.41 0.80 7.50
C PHE A 50 -3.19 0.47 8.36
N GLN A 51 -2.37 1.47 8.73
CA GLN A 51 -1.33 1.26 9.74
C GLN A 51 -1.92 0.90 11.11
N GLY A 52 -2.97 1.60 11.55
CA GLY A 52 -3.70 1.26 12.77
C GLY A 52 -4.28 -0.16 12.72
N ARG A 53 -4.82 -0.55 11.56
CA ARG A 53 -5.33 -1.90 11.32
C ARG A 53 -4.23 -2.97 11.42
N LEU A 54 -3.05 -2.73 10.81
CA LEU A 54 -1.90 -3.64 10.92
C LEU A 54 -1.40 -3.79 12.37
N ARG A 55 -1.39 -2.70 13.14
CA ARG A 55 -0.87 -2.69 14.53
C ARG A 55 -1.82 -3.35 15.52
N GLY A 56 -3.13 -3.24 15.33
CA GLY A 56 -4.13 -3.79 16.26
C GLY A 56 -4.37 -5.29 16.10
N GLY A 57 -3.31 -6.11 16.12
CA GLY A 57 -3.30 -7.52 15.71
C GLY A 57 -4.43 -8.43 16.20
N GLY A 58 -4.65 -9.53 15.48
CA GLY A 58 -5.29 -10.74 16.01
C GLY A 58 -6.81 -10.78 16.20
N GLY A 59 -7.57 -9.73 15.85
CA GLY A 59 -9.04 -9.75 16.04
C GLY A 59 -9.87 -8.72 15.28
N GLN A 60 -9.25 -7.88 14.44
CA GLN A 60 -10.03 -6.93 13.63
C GLN A 60 -10.82 -7.66 12.55
N GLN A 61 -12.09 -7.28 12.41
CA GLN A 61 -12.99 -7.80 11.38
C GLN A 61 -12.30 -7.69 10.01
N LEU A 62 -12.06 -8.84 9.36
CA LEU A 62 -11.46 -8.97 8.02
C LEU A 62 -12.11 -8.07 6.95
N ARG A 63 -13.33 -7.63 7.25
CA ARG A 63 -14.13 -6.75 6.43
C ARG A 63 -14.53 -5.51 7.20
N PHE A 64 -14.27 -4.34 6.63
CA PHE A 64 -14.86 -3.08 7.09
C PHE A 64 -15.42 -2.28 5.92
N SER A 65 -16.29 -1.33 6.21
CA SER A 65 -16.91 -0.46 5.19
C SER A 65 -16.28 0.92 5.26
N LEU A 66 -15.97 1.49 4.10
CA LEU A 66 -15.60 2.90 3.94
C LEU A 66 -16.72 3.65 3.23
N ASP A 67 -17.13 4.77 3.83
CA ASP A 67 -18.11 5.68 3.24
C ASP A 67 -17.41 6.69 2.33
N VAL A 68 -16.97 6.21 1.17
CA VAL A 68 -16.32 7.00 0.12
C VAL A 68 -16.86 6.58 -1.24
N THR A 69 -16.70 7.42 -2.26
CA THR A 69 -17.06 7.02 -3.62
C THR A 69 -16.12 5.92 -4.11
N ARG A 70 -16.64 5.03 -4.97
CA ARG A 70 -15.83 3.97 -5.60
C ARG A 70 -14.63 4.52 -6.37
N ARG A 71 -14.84 5.63 -7.10
CA ARG A 71 -13.76 6.29 -7.86
C ARG A 71 -12.69 6.86 -6.95
N GLY A 72 -13.06 7.49 -5.83
CA GLY A 72 -12.11 8.00 -4.84
C GLY A 72 -11.27 6.88 -4.22
N TRP A 73 -11.91 5.78 -3.85
CA TRP A 73 -11.23 4.56 -3.38
C TRP A 73 -10.28 3.98 -4.43
N GLU A 74 -10.75 3.81 -5.66
CA GLU A 74 -9.93 3.28 -6.76
C GLU A 74 -8.73 4.17 -7.04
N ALA A 75 -8.88 5.50 -6.98
CA ALA A 75 -7.75 6.42 -7.12
C ALA A 75 -6.72 6.29 -6.00
N ALA A 76 -7.16 6.06 -4.75
CA ALA A 76 -6.23 5.81 -3.64
C ALA A 76 -5.50 4.46 -3.79
N MET A 77 -6.18 3.43 -4.29
CA MET A 77 -5.52 2.15 -4.61
C MET A 77 -4.51 2.32 -5.74
N THR A 78 -4.88 3.00 -6.84
CA THR A 78 -3.96 3.30 -7.94
C THR A 78 -2.75 4.05 -7.43
N PHE A 79 -2.92 5.01 -6.51
CA PHE A 79 -1.77 5.68 -5.90
C PHE A 79 -0.88 4.73 -5.08
N ALA A 80 -1.47 3.81 -4.31
CA ALA A 80 -0.72 2.85 -3.50
C ALA A 80 0.10 1.85 -4.36
N TYR A 81 -0.49 1.37 -5.46
CA TYR A 81 0.11 0.34 -6.32
C TYR A 81 0.88 0.90 -7.52
N GLU A 82 0.63 2.13 -7.95
CA GLU A 82 1.18 2.67 -9.21
C GLU A 82 1.83 4.04 -9.02
N GLY A 83 1.71 4.67 -7.84
CA GLY A 83 2.33 5.97 -7.54
C GLY A 83 1.67 7.17 -8.24
N VAL A 84 0.52 6.96 -8.90
CA VAL A 84 -0.21 8.00 -9.63
C VAL A 84 -1.66 8.09 -9.18
N LEU A 85 -2.29 9.24 -9.41
CA LEU A 85 -3.73 9.39 -9.16
C LEU A 85 -4.53 8.89 -10.37
N GLY A 86 -5.49 8.02 -10.12
CA GLY A 86 -6.46 7.60 -11.13
C GLY A 86 -7.39 8.74 -11.61
N PRO A 87 -8.30 8.45 -12.55
CA PRO A 87 -9.12 9.45 -13.24
C PRO A 87 -10.27 10.03 -12.39
N ALA A 88 -10.27 9.83 -11.07
CA ALA A 88 -11.31 10.36 -10.19
C ALA A 88 -11.24 11.89 -10.10
N SER A 89 -12.37 12.55 -9.82
CA SER A 89 -12.39 14.00 -9.60
C SER A 89 -11.63 14.38 -8.32
N GLN A 90 -11.16 15.62 -8.24
CA GLN A 90 -10.39 16.08 -7.08
C GLN A 90 -11.17 15.91 -5.76
N GLY A 91 -12.47 16.23 -5.75
CA GLY A 91 -13.32 16.08 -4.57
C GLY A 91 -13.42 14.63 -4.10
N GLU A 92 -13.55 13.67 -5.03
CA GLU A 92 -13.58 12.24 -4.72
C GLU A 92 -12.26 11.76 -4.12
N VAL A 93 -11.12 12.18 -4.70
CA VAL A 93 -9.79 11.81 -4.18
C VAL A 93 -9.55 12.41 -2.80
N LEU A 94 -9.92 13.68 -2.59
CA LEU A 94 -9.76 14.35 -1.29
C LEU A 94 -10.61 13.68 -0.20
N ALA A 95 -11.86 13.34 -0.50
CA ALA A 95 -12.74 12.64 0.44
C ALA A 95 -12.17 11.25 0.81
N ALA A 96 -11.69 10.50 -0.18
CA ALA A 96 -11.03 9.21 0.07
C ALA A 96 -9.74 9.36 0.88
N ALA A 97 -8.90 10.34 0.54
CA ALA A 97 -7.66 10.60 1.26
C ALA A 97 -7.91 10.99 2.73
N GLU A 98 -8.96 11.77 3.01
CA GLU A 98 -9.35 12.13 4.36
C GLU A 98 -9.81 10.89 5.16
N ALA A 99 -10.73 10.10 4.60
CA ALA A 99 -11.24 8.89 5.23
C ALA A 99 -10.14 7.85 5.51
N LEU A 100 -9.13 7.79 4.64
CA LEU A 100 -7.98 6.90 4.78
C LEU A 100 -6.88 7.45 5.68
N GLY A 101 -6.91 8.74 6.04
CA GLY A 101 -5.77 9.40 6.67
C GLY A 101 -4.51 9.31 5.79
N ALA A 102 -4.65 9.65 4.50
CA ALA A 102 -3.62 9.51 3.48
C ALA A 102 -3.10 10.88 3.00
N PRO A 103 -2.17 11.53 3.73
CA PRO A 103 -1.75 12.90 3.44
C PRO A 103 -1.05 13.05 2.09
N ARG A 104 -0.29 12.05 1.63
CA ARG A 104 0.37 12.08 0.31
C ARG A 104 -0.63 12.05 -0.84
N VAL A 105 -1.67 11.22 -0.75
CA VAL A 105 -2.79 11.21 -1.72
C VAL A 105 -3.51 12.56 -1.75
N LYS A 106 -3.77 13.13 -0.57
CA LYS A 106 -4.39 14.46 -0.44
C LYS A 106 -3.55 15.56 -1.09
N ASN A 107 -2.23 15.53 -0.90
CA ASN A 107 -1.31 16.50 -1.48
C ASN A 107 -1.23 16.35 -3.00
N ALA A 108 -1.07 15.11 -3.51
CA ALA A 108 -1.06 14.84 -4.95
C ALA A 108 -2.34 15.35 -5.63
N ALA A 109 -3.51 15.23 -4.97
CA ALA A 109 -4.78 15.70 -5.52
C ALA A 109 -4.87 17.22 -5.62
N ARG A 110 -4.21 17.94 -4.71
CA ARG A 110 -4.14 19.42 -4.72
C ARG A 110 -3.20 19.90 -5.83
N VAL A 111 -2.01 19.32 -5.92
CA VAL A 111 -1.02 19.64 -6.97
C VAL A 111 -1.60 19.42 -8.37
N ARG A 112 -2.35 18.33 -8.58
CA ARG A 112 -3.03 18.03 -9.86
C ARG A 112 -4.01 19.14 -10.28
N SER A 113 -4.58 19.89 -9.34
CA SER A 113 -5.51 20.99 -9.62
C SER A 113 -4.81 22.32 -9.87
N GLU A 114 -3.59 22.50 -9.37
CA GLU A 114 -2.83 23.75 -9.45
C GLU A 114 -2.01 23.84 -10.75
N GLY A 115 -1.71 22.69 -11.39
CA GLY A 115 -1.01 22.61 -12.67
C GLY A 115 -1.88 22.98 -13.88
N HIS A 116 -1.91 24.26 -14.26
CA HIS A 116 -2.35 24.70 -15.60
C HIS A 116 -1.22 24.66 -16.67
N GLY A 117 -0.04 24.13 -16.32
CA GLY A 117 1.01 23.77 -17.27
C GLY A 117 1.06 22.24 -17.39
N LYS A 118 1.01 21.70 -18.61
CA LYS A 118 1.33 20.28 -18.84
C LYS A 118 2.73 20.04 -18.29
N ALA A 119 2.85 19.30 -17.19
CA ALA A 119 4.11 18.68 -16.81
C ALA A 119 4.57 17.83 -18.01
N SER A 120 5.87 17.80 -18.26
CA SER A 120 6.37 16.91 -19.31
C SER A 120 6.11 15.45 -18.91
N GLU A 121 5.99 14.56 -19.89
CA GLU A 121 5.85 13.12 -19.60
C GLU A 121 6.98 12.58 -18.72
N ASP A 122 8.17 13.17 -18.82
CA ASP A 122 9.33 12.79 -18.02
C ASP A 122 9.21 13.27 -16.56
N GLU A 123 8.66 14.46 -16.32
CA GLU A 123 8.37 14.96 -14.96
C GLU A 123 7.29 14.12 -14.26
N GLU A 124 6.25 13.72 -14.99
CA GLU A 124 5.20 12.84 -14.46
C GLU A 124 5.75 11.45 -14.10
N LYS A 125 6.61 10.87 -14.96
CA LYS A 125 7.30 9.60 -14.69
C LYS A 125 8.24 9.69 -13.49
N LEU A 126 8.96 10.81 -13.34
CA LEU A 126 9.83 11.05 -12.19
C LEU A 126 9.02 11.14 -10.90
N SER A 127 7.93 11.93 -10.89
CA SER A 127 7.02 12.02 -9.75
C SER A 127 6.43 10.66 -9.39
N GLN A 128 5.99 9.88 -10.38
CA GLN A 128 5.52 8.51 -10.18
C GLN A 128 6.58 7.63 -9.49
N ALA A 129 7.81 7.64 -10.01
CA ALA A 129 8.91 6.84 -9.47
C ALA A 129 9.26 7.24 -8.03
N GLU A 130 9.19 8.54 -7.71
CA GLU A 130 9.38 9.05 -6.35
C GLU A 130 8.29 8.57 -5.39
N GLU A 131 7.01 8.63 -5.80
CA GLU A 131 5.91 8.17 -4.98
C GLU A 131 5.98 6.65 -4.73
N LEU A 132 6.37 5.84 -5.73
CA LEU A 132 6.60 4.41 -5.56
C LEU A 132 7.78 4.12 -4.63
N ARG A 133 8.88 4.88 -4.73
CA ARG A 133 10.03 4.75 -3.83
C ARG A 133 9.62 5.06 -2.38
N GLU A 134 8.82 6.10 -2.15
CA GLU A 134 8.35 6.45 -0.82
C GLU A 134 7.32 5.44 -0.27
N ASN A 135 6.48 4.85 -1.13
CA ASN A 135 5.60 3.74 -0.74
C ASN A 135 6.43 2.53 -0.28
N LEU A 136 7.45 2.13 -1.04
CA LEU A 136 8.34 1.03 -0.65
C LEU A 136 9.08 1.37 0.65
N HIS A 137 9.59 2.59 0.79
CA HIS A 137 10.28 3.02 2.00
C HIS A 137 9.37 2.95 3.23
N SER A 138 8.10 3.33 3.08
CA SER A 138 7.10 3.21 4.14
C SER A 138 6.85 1.76 4.54
N ILE A 139 6.79 0.83 3.58
CA ILE A 139 6.68 -0.61 3.84
C ILE A 139 7.93 -1.13 4.58
N GLU A 140 9.13 -0.75 4.14
CA GLU A 140 10.39 -1.13 4.79
C GLU A 140 10.50 -0.59 6.22
N ARG A 141 9.92 0.57 6.50
CA ARG A 141 9.80 1.11 7.85
C ARG A 141 8.86 0.26 8.71
N LEU A 142 7.65 -0.04 8.21
CA LEU A 142 6.71 -0.91 8.91
C LEU A 142 7.34 -2.28 9.23
N TYR A 143 8.08 -2.85 8.26
CA TYR A 143 8.82 -4.08 8.45
C TYR A 143 9.87 -3.99 9.58
N ARG A 144 10.71 -2.94 9.58
CA ARG A 144 11.71 -2.71 10.63
C ARG A 144 11.09 -2.50 12.02
N GLU A 145 9.89 -1.95 12.06
CA GLU A 145 9.10 -1.79 13.29
C GLU A 145 8.41 -3.10 13.73
N GLY A 146 8.55 -4.20 12.99
CA GLY A 146 7.88 -5.48 13.26
C GLY A 146 6.37 -5.45 12.98
N VAL A 147 5.87 -4.43 12.28
CA VAL A 147 4.44 -4.23 12.05
C VAL A 147 3.96 -5.07 10.88
N GLY A 148 2.98 -5.94 11.14
CA GLY A 148 2.32 -6.76 10.13
C GLY A 148 3.10 -8.00 9.68
N CYS A 149 4.25 -8.29 10.27
CA CYS A 149 5.07 -9.47 9.96
C CYS A 149 4.42 -10.76 10.50
N ASP A 150 4.17 -11.76 9.65
CA ASP A 150 3.60 -13.07 10.03
C ASP A 150 4.48 -14.28 9.71
N LEU A 151 5.67 -14.06 9.18
CA LEU A 151 6.64 -15.09 8.85
C LEU A 151 7.93 -14.85 9.62
N GLU A 152 8.60 -15.91 10.01
CA GLU A 152 10.01 -15.87 10.41
C GLU A 152 10.76 -16.67 9.35
N LEU A 153 11.80 -16.08 8.78
CA LEU A 153 12.67 -16.77 7.83
C LEU A 153 13.97 -17.10 8.55
N GLU A 154 14.27 -18.39 8.63
CA GLU A 154 15.54 -18.89 9.14
C GLU A 154 16.36 -19.44 7.97
N ALA A 155 17.57 -18.93 7.81
CA ALA A 155 18.55 -19.47 6.86
C ALA A 155 19.87 -19.71 7.60
N GLU A 156 20.39 -20.93 7.50
CA GLU A 156 21.71 -21.34 8.04
C GLU A 156 21.95 -20.97 9.52
N GLY A 157 20.93 -21.09 10.37
CA GLY A 157 21.04 -20.84 11.81
C GLY A 157 21.01 -19.36 12.22
N TYR A 158 20.79 -18.44 11.27
CA TYR A 158 20.48 -17.04 11.55
C TYR A 158 18.98 -16.82 11.53
N LEU A 159 18.44 -16.56 12.72
CA LEU A 159 17.03 -16.27 12.95
C LEU A 159 16.81 -14.76 12.76
N LEU A 160 16.17 -14.36 11.66
CA LEU A 160 15.66 -13.00 11.53
C LEU A 160 14.31 -12.92 12.27
N ARG A 161 14.38 -12.74 13.60
CA ARG A 161 13.21 -12.61 14.48
C ARG A 161 12.87 -11.16 14.78
N GLY A 162 11.62 -10.78 14.53
CA GLY A 162 10.89 -9.92 15.47
C GLY A 162 10.48 -10.78 16.65
N GLU A 163 10.81 -10.36 17.87
CA GLU A 163 10.75 -11.19 19.07
C GLU A 163 9.34 -11.74 19.41
N GLY A 164 9.27 -13.02 19.81
CA GLY A 164 8.23 -13.53 20.71
C GLY A 164 7.48 -14.79 20.28
N LEU A 165 7.95 -15.94 20.78
CA LEU A 165 7.25 -17.21 21.06
C LEU A 165 5.79 -17.37 20.56
N GLY A 166 5.62 -18.23 19.56
CA GLY A 166 4.45 -19.11 19.45
C GLY A 166 3.29 -18.65 18.57
N ALA A 167 3.00 -19.49 17.58
CA ALA A 167 1.69 -19.76 16.98
C ALA A 167 1.15 -18.89 15.82
N THR A 168 0.66 -19.62 14.81
CA THR A 168 -0.40 -19.32 13.84
C THR A 168 -0.24 -18.10 12.93
N ALA A 169 0.13 -18.40 11.67
CA ALA A 169 0.17 -17.49 10.54
C ALA A 169 -1.16 -16.75 10.32
N LYS A 170 -1.16 -15.42 10.44
CA LYS A 170 -2.36 -14.61 10.22
C LYS A 170 -2.21 -13.25 9.51
N ASN A 171 -1.05 -12.72 9.02
CA ASN A 171 -1.02 -11.35 8.42
C ASN A 171 0.13 -11.00 7.41
N ALA A 172 -0.19 -10.47 6.22
CA ALA A 172 0.61 -10.59 4.99
C ALA A 172 1.91 -9.76 4.76
N CYS A 173 2.46 -9.00 5.70
CA CYS A 173 3.57 -8.06 5.39
C CYS A 173 4.80 -8.79 4.82
N LEU A 174 5.18 -9.91 5.44
CA LEU A 174 6.33 -10.70 4.99
C LEU A 174 6.01 -11.61 3.81
N ARG A 175 4.77 -12.05 3.62
CA ARG A 175 4.37 -12.84 2.43
C ARG A 175 4.55 -12.03 1.15
N VAL A 176 4.11 -10.78 1.17
CA VAL A 176 4.25 -9.87 0.03
C VAL A 176 5.71 -9.50 -0.18
N LEU A 177 6.44 -9.10 0.87
CA LEU A 177 7.88 -8.80 0.74
C LEU A 177 8.74 -10.00 0.31
N PHE A 178 8.44 -11.20 0.79
CA PHE A 178 9.21 -12.42 0.47
C PHE A 178 8.95 -12.91 -0.95
N VAL A 179 7.67 -12.96 -1.38
CA VAL A 179 7.33 -13.36 -2.77
C VAL A 179 7.86 -12.34 -3.79
N LEU A 180 7.99 -11.06 -3.41
CA LEU A 180 8.44 -9.99 -4.30
C LEU A 180 9.96 -9.73 -4.27
N ARG A 181 10.72 -10.39 -3.39
CA ARG A 181 12.20 -10.30 -3.31
C ARG A 181 12.92 -11.59 -3.76
N CYS A 182 12.19 -12.66 -4.11
CA CYS A 182 12.72 -13.89 -4.71
C CYS A 182 12.55 -13.86 -6.22
#